data_AF-A0A941PVR3-F1
#
_entry.id   AF-A0A941PVR3-F1
#
_cell.length_a   1.000
_cell.length_b   1.000
_cell.length_c   1.000
_cell.angle_alpha   90.00
_cell.angle_beta   90.00
_cell.angle_gamma   90.00
#
_symmetry.space_group_name_H-M   'P 1'
#
loop_
_entity.id
_entity.type
_entity.pdbx_description
1 polymer ?
#
loop_
_entity_poly.entity_id
_entity_poly.type
_entity_poly.pdbx_seq_one_letter_code
_entity_poly.pdbx_strand_id
1 'polypeptide(L)'
;MRRLLLTAALAAACASAFAQKSAADGIAEYRAMLADGNPAELFEAKGEELWTKKRGPKNASLERCDLGKGPGVVKGAWVELPRWFPDTKKVQDLESRLLTCMETLQGLNADEIAKTPFGRGEQANMEALTAWISAESRGSRMNLPQGHAEERRMYELGKRAFFFRGGPMDFSCASCHGEDGKRIRLQDLPNLTKNPGDGIGFAAWPAYRVSSGELWSMQRRLNDCYRQQRFPYPGYASDVTIALGVYMGVNAKGAEAIAPAIKR
;
A
#
# COMPACT_ATOMS: atom_id res chain seq x y z
N MET A 1 -36.93 37.93 -38.01
CA MET A 1 -36.99 36.49 -37.65
C MET A 1 -35.72 35.70 -37.98
N ARG A 2 -35.06 35.90 -39.13
CA ARG A 2 -33.83 35.14 -39.50
C ARG A 2 -32.60 35.38 -38.60
N ARG A 3 -32.45 36.55 -37.97
CA ARG A 3 -31.30 36.86 -37.08
C ARG A 3 -31.43 36.29 -35.66
N LEU A 4 -32.64 36.05 -35.17
CA LEU A 4 -32.89 35.48 -33.84
C LEU A 4 -32.68 33.95 -33.79
N LEU A 5 -32.81 33.28 -34.93
CA LEU A 5 -32.60 31.83 -35.05
C LEU A 5 -31.11 31.45 -35.06
N LEU A 6 -30.24 32.34 -35.54
CA LEU A 6 -28.78 32.12 -35.55
C LEU A 6 -28.13 32.27 -34.17
N THR A 7 -28.66 33.14 -33.31
CA THR A 7 -28.16 33.31 -31.92
C THR A 7 -28.55 32.17 -31.00
N ALA A 8 -29.72 31.54 -31.21
CA ALA A 8 -30.14 30.37 -30.43
C ALA A 8 -29.34 29.10 -30.80
N ALA A 9 -28.96 28.94 -32.06
CA ALA A 9 -28.16 27.80 -32.52
C ALA A 9 -26.70 27.84 -32.00
N LEU A 10 -26.10 29.03 -31.87
CA LEU A 10 -24.75 29.16 -31.28
C LEU A 10 -24.74 28.90 -29.76
N ALA A 11 -25.79 29.29 -29.04
CA ALA A 11 -25.88 29.04 -27.60
C ALA A 11 -26.08 27.55 -27.27
N ALA A 12 -26.81 26.81 -28.10
CA ALA A 12 -27.00 25.37 -27.95
C ALA A 12 -25.72 24.56 -28.26
N ALA A 13 -24.88 25.03 -29.19
CA ALA A 13 -23.61 24.38 -29.53
C ALA A 13 -22.54 24.52 -28.42
N CYS A 14 -22.63 25.55 -27.56
CA CYS A 14 -21.73 25.72 -26.43
C CYS A 14 -22.12 24.88 -25.19
N ALA A 15 -23.38 24.45 -25.08
CA ALA A 15 -23.85 23.64 -23.95
C ALA A 15 -23.40 22.17 -24.05
N SER A 16 -23.09 21.67 -25.25
CA SER A 16 -22.64 20.29 -25.47
C SER A 16 -21.16 20.05 -25.14
N ALA A 17 -20.39 21.10 -24.86
CA ALA A 17 -18.95 21.00 -24.60
C ALA A 17 -18.59 20.68 -23.13
N PHE A 18 -19.58 20.59 -22.23
CA PHE A 18 -19.34 20.52 -20.77
C PHE A 18 -19.43 19.11 -20.13
N ALA A 19 -19.59 18.05 -20.91
CA ALA A 19 -19.64 16.68 -20.38
C ALA A 19 -18.46 15.81 -20.87
N GLN A 20 -17.29 16.41 -21.12
CA GLN A 20 -16.10 15.65 -21.44
C GLN A 20 -15.58 14.99 -20.15
N LYS A 21 -15.77 13.67 -20.02
CA LYS A 21 -15.23 12.85 -18.92
C LYS A 21 -13.77 13.24 -18.69
N SER A 22 -13.39 13.46 -17.42
CA SER A 22 -11.99 13.74 -17.12
C SER A 22 -11.13 12.49 -17.40
N ALA A 23 -9.83 12.68 -17.61
CA ALA A 23 -8.91 11.55 -17.72
C ALA A 23 -8.93 10.65 -16.46
N ALA A 24 -9.21 11.25 -15.28
CA ALA A 24 -9.37 10.52 -14.03
C ALA A 24 -10.61 9.62 -14.05
N ASP A 25 -11.74 10.12 -14.57
CA ASP A 25 -12.98 9.34 -14.71
C ASP A 25 -12.78 8.17 -15.66
N GLY A 26 -12.09 8.38 -16.79
CA GLY A 26 -11.75 7.30 -17.73
C GLY A 26 -10.83 6.24 -17.12
N ILE A 27 -9.86 6.62 -16.28
CA ILE A 27 -9.00 5.68 -15.56
C ILE A 27 -9.78 4.93 -14.48
N ALA A 28 -10.69 5.60 -13.77
CA ALA A 28 -11.53 4.98 -12.75
C ALA A 28 -12.50 3.95 -13.37
N GLU A 29 -13.12 4.29 -14.50
CA GLU A 29 -13.98 3.39 -15.28
C GLU A 29 -13.19 2.18 -15.79
N TYR A 30 -11.99 2.38 -16.34
CA TYR A 30 -11.10 1.29 -16.72
C TYR A 30 -10.73 0.37 -15.55
N ARG A 31 -10.46 0.92 -14.35
CA ARG A 31 -10.19 0.13 -13.14
C ARG A 31 -11.43 -0.66 -12.70
N ALA A 32 -12.62 -0.06 -12.76
CA ALA A 32 -13.86 -0.73 -12.43
C ALA A 32 -14.15 -1.89 -13.40
N MET A 33 -13.86 -1.72 -14.69
CA MET A 33 -13.99 -2.78 -15.69
C MET A 33 -13.03 -3.96 -15.46
N LEU A 34 -11.87 -3.72 -14.83
CA LEU A 34 -10.90 -4.77 -14.47
C LEU A 34 -11.08 -5.30 -13.04
N ALA A 35 -12.03 -4.76 -12.28
CA ALA A 35 -12.25 -5.19 -10.91
C ALA A 35 -12.77 -6.64 -10.86
N ASP A 36 -13.56 -7.04 -11.86
CA ASP A 36 -13.89 -8.44 -12.13
C ASP A 36 -12.71 -9.10 -12.88
N GLY A 37 -12.03 -10.05 -12.23
CA GLY A 37 -10.78 -10.62 -12.73
C GLY A 37 -9.52 -9.81 -12.38
N ASN A 38 -9.45 -9.24 -11.17
CA ASN A 38 -8.26 -8.52 -10.70
C ASN A 38 -7.03 -9.45 -10.77
N PRO A 39 -5.98 -9.13 -11.55
CA PRO A 39 -4.81 -10.00 -11.67
C PRO A 39 -4.06 -10.26 -10.35
N ALA A 40 -4.33 -9.45 -9.31
CA ALA A 40 -3.84 -9.71 -7.95
C ALA A 40 -4.36 -11.04 -7.38
N GLU A 41 -5.51 -11.56 -7.82
CA GLU A 41 -6.07 -12.85 -7.39
C GLU A 41 -5.09 -14.01 -7.62
N LEU A 42 -4.28 -13.95 -8.68
CA LEU A 42 -3.23 -14.96 -8.92
C LEU A 42 -2.12 -14.91 -7.85
N PHE A 43 -1.80 -13.71 -7.34
CA PHE A 43 -0.87 -13.54 -6.24
C PHE A 43 -1.50 -13.96 -4.91
N GLU A 44 -2.80 -13.70 -4.72
CA GLU A 44 -3.57 -14.16 -3.56
C GLU A 44 -3.57 -15.69 -3.47
N ALA A 45 -3.93 -16.39 -4.55
CA ALA A 45 -3.91 -17.86 -4.60
C ALA A 45 -2.52 -18.44 -4.32
N LYS A 46 -1.47 -17.83 -4.90
CA LYS A 46 -0.08 -18.22 -4.61
C LYS A 46 0.27 -17.96 -3.14
N GLY A 47 -0.15 -16.83 -2.58
CA GLY A 47 0.10 -16.48 -1.17
C GLY A 47 -0.54 -17.47 -0.20
N GLU A 48 -1.77 -17.90 -0.49
CA GLU A 48 -2.49 -18.92 0.27
C GLU A 48 -1.76 -20.27 0.24
N GLU A 49 -1.32 -20.72 -0.95
CA GLU A 49 -0.49 -21.93 -1.07
C GLU A 49 0.79 -21.80 -0.24
N LEU A 50 1.51 -20.67 -0.37
CA LEU A 50 2.77 -20.43 0.33
C LEU A 50 2.63 -20.40 1.85
N TRP A 51 1.46 -20.03 2.38
CA TRP A 51 1.18 -20.00 3.81
C TRP A 51 1.21 -21.40 4.44
N THR A 52 0.56 -22.36 3.79
CA THR A 52 0.45 -23.75 4.25
C THR A 52 1.62 -24.62 3.80
N LYS A 53 2.33 -24.22 2.76
CA LYS A 53 3.48 -24.95 2.23
C LYS A 53 4.65 -24.97 3.21
N LYS A 54 5.09 -26.18 3.55
CA LYS A 54 6.32 -26.39 4.32
C LYS A 54 7.53 -25.98 3.47
N ARG A 55 8.34 -25.05 3.99
CA ARG A 55 9.55 -24.55 3.32
C ARG A 55 10.68 -24.31 4.33
N GLY A 56 11.84 -23.93 3.79
CA GLY A 56 13.04 -23.59 4.52
C GLY A 56 13.73 -24.79 5.18
N PRO A 57 14.91 -24.58 5.79
CA PRO A 57 15.68 -25.63 6.46
C PRO A 57 14.92 -26.39 7.55
N LYS A 58 13.91 -25.77 8.18
CA LYS A 58 13.08 -26.40 9.22
C LYS A 58 11.87 -27.16 8.66
N ASN A 59 11.67 -27.15 7.34
CA ASN A 59 10.55 -27.81 6.65
C ASN A 59 9.18 -27.55 7.33
N ALA A 60 8.90 -26.28 7.59
CA ALA A 60 7.71 -25.84 8.33
C ALA A 60 6.89 -24.84 7.51
N SER A 61 5.58 -24.79 7.78
CA SER A 61 4.66 -23.81 7.20
C SER A 61 4.62 -22.51 8.03
N LEU A 62 3.94 -21.49 7.52
CA LEU A 62 3.70 -20.22 8.22
C LEU A 62 2.43 -20.22 9.07
N GLU A 63 1.71 -21.36 9.16
CA GLU A 63 0.45 -21.48 9.91
C GLU A 63 0.56 -21.18 11.41
N ARG A 64 1.78 -21.10 11.96
CA ARG A 64 2.05 -20.70 13.35
C ARG A 64 2.52 -19.25 13.48
N CYS A 65 2.61 -18.51 12.38
CA CYS A 65 3.00 -17.11 12.39
C CYS A 65 1.90 -16.27 13.05
N ASP A 66 2.27 -15.53 14.10
CA ASP A 66 1.35 -14.61 14.75
C ASP A 66 1.47 -13.23 14.10
N LEU A 67 0.40 -12.77 13.45
CA LEU A 67 0.32 -11.45 12.82
C LEU A 67 -0.26 -10.37 13.76
N GLY A 68 -0.36 -10.67 15.05
CA GLY A 68 -0.86 -9.77 16.10
C GLY A 68 -2.26 -10.09 16.61
N LYS A 69 -2.91 -11.11 16.04
CA LYS A 69 -4.24 -11.61 16.44
C LYS A 69 -4.18 -13.03 17.01
N GLY A 70 -2.98 -13.55 17.26
CA GLY A 70 -2.71 -14.91 17.69
C GLY A 70 -2.09 -15.77 16.59
N PRO A 71 -1.41 -16.87 16.95
CA PRO A 71 -0.75 -17.76 15.97
C PRO A 71 -1.72 -18.25 14.89
N GLY A 72 -1.36 -18.03 13.62
CA GLY A 72 -2.12 -18.52 12.47
C GLY A 72 -3.32 -17.67 12.07
N VAL A 73 -3.67 -16.63 12.83
CA VAL A 73 -4.84 -15.80 12.55
C VAL A 73 -4.50 -14.74 11.50
N VAL A 74 -5.06 -14.89 10.31
CA VAL A 74 -4.83 -13.98 9.17
C VAL A 74 -5.98 -12.99 8.98
N LYS A 75 -7.24 -13.46 9.12
CA LYS A 75 -8.43 -12.64 8.90
C LYS A 75 -8.43 -11.37 9.75
N GLY A 76 -8.49 -10.22 9.08
CA GLY A 76 -8.48 -8.90 9.72
C GLY A 76 -7.18 -8.50 10.41
N ALA A 77 -6.08 -9.27 10.26
CA ALA A 77 -4.80 -8.93 10.87
C ALA A 77 -4.13 -7.72 10.19
N TRP A 78 -4.22 -7.65 8.85
CA TRP A 78 -3.53 -6.63 8.08
C TRP A 78 -3.96 -5.19 8.41
N VAL A 79 -5.26 -4.97 8.66
CA VAL A 79 -5.81 -3.64 9.02
C VAL A 79 -5.37 -3.14 10.41
N GLU A 80 -4.71 -3.97 11.21
CA GLU A 80 -4.14 -3.62 12.52
C GLU A 80 -2.60 -3.54 12.48
N LEU A 81 -1.97 -3.60 11.29
CA LEU A 81 -0.53 -3.48 11.10
C LEU A 81 -0.14 -2.14 10.43
N PRO A 82 1.04 -1.56 10.76
CA PRO A 82 2.06 -2.06 11.69
C PRO A 82 1.68 -1.95 13.17
N ARG A 83 2.24 -2.82 14.02
CA ARG A 83 1.99 -2.85 15.48
C ARG A 83 3.19 -3.34 16.28
N TRP A 84 3.16 -3.15 17.59
CA TRP A 84 4.16 -3.71 18.51
C TRP A 84 4.04 -5.24 18.66
N PHE A 85 5.18 -5.92 18.59
CA PHE A 85 5.30 -7.35 18.85
C PHE A 85 6.22 -7.61 20.05
N PRO A 86 5.72 -8.24 21.14
CA PRO A 86 6.51 -8.49 22.34
C PRO A 86 7.71 -9.43 22.15
N ASP A 87 7.61 -10.38 21.23
CA ASP A 87 8.65 -11.38 20.95
C ASP A 87 9.89 -10.76 20.30
N THR A 88 9.71 -9.83 19.36
CA THR A 88 10.80 -9.11 18.69
C THR A 88 11.17 -7.81 19.38
N LYS A 89 10.32 -7.30 20.27
CA LYS A 89 10.41 -5.97 20.89
C LYS A 89 10.54 -4.87 19.83
N LYS A 90 9.78 -4.99 18.75
CA LYS A 90 9.76 -4.03 17.64
C LYS A 90 8.33 -3.76 17.21
N VAL A 91 8.11 -2.57 16.64
CA VAL A 91 6.95 -2.35 15.78
C VAL A 91 7.26 -2.96 14.42
N GLN A 92 6.38 -3.81 13.91
CA GLN A 92 6.58 -4.51 12.64
C GLN A 92 5.37 -4.27 11.73
N ASP A 93 5.64 -3.98 10.47
CA ASP A 93 4.65 -4.07 9.40
C ASP A 93 4.48 -5.53 8.96
N LEU A 94 3.57 -5.79 8.00
CA LEU A 94 3.31 -7.15 7.55
C LEU A 94 4.58 -7.85 7.02
N GLU A 95 5.34 -7.16 6.18
CA GLU A 95 6.52 -7.72 5.52
C GLU A 95 7.67 -8.00 6.50
N SER A 96 7.96 -7.08 7.42
CA SER A 96 8.96 -7.31 8.49
C SER A 96 8.51 -8.40 9.49
N ARG A 97 7.20 -8.52 9.73
CA ARG A 97 6.67 -9.62 10.55
C ARG A 97 6.78 -10.97 9.83
N LEU A 98 6.51 -11.01 8.53
CA LEU A 98 6.71 -12.20 7.70
C LEU A 98 8.17 -12.63 7.68
N LEU A 99 9.13 -11.70 7.53
CA LEU A 99 10.56 -12.02 7.65
C LEU A 99 10.88 -12.72 8.98
N THR A 100 10.35 -12.20 10.09
CA THR A 100 10.50 -12.82 11.42
C THR A 100 9.93 -14.24 11.44
N CYS A 101 8.73 -14.44 10.92
CA CYS A 101 8.10 -15.77 10.89
C CYS A 101 8.85 -16.75 9.98
N MET A 102 9.32 -16.30 8.81
CA MET A 102 10.09 -17.12 7.88
C MET A 102 11.42 -17.57 8.49
N GLU A 103 12.10 -16.70 9.22
CA GLU A 103 13.33 -17.05 9.93
C GLU A 103 13.06 -17.98 11.12
N THR A 104 12.14 -17.60 11.99
CA THR A 104 11.90 -18.32 13.25
C THR A 104 11.24 -19.67 13.01
N LEU A 105 10.24 -19.76 12.14
CA LEU A 105 9.48 -20.98 11.88
C LEU A 105 10.11 -21.84 10.80
N GLN A 106 10.50 -21.25 9.67
CA GLN A 106 10.97 -21.99 8.49
C GLN A 106 12.50 -22.11 8.43
N GLY A 107 13.23 -21.26 9.15
CA GLY A 107 14.69 -21.21 9.12
C GLY A 107 15.27 -20.50 7.89
N LEU A 108 14.45 -19.74 7.16
CA LEU A 108 14.92 -18.96 6.01
C LEU A 108 15.73 -17.74 6.51
N ASN A 109 16.79 -17.37 5.80
CA ASN A 109 17.62 -16.24 6.21
C ASN A 109 16.91 -14.90 5.90
N ALA A 110 16.40 -14.21 6.93
CA ALA A 110 15.67 -12.96 6.76
C ALA A 110 16.51 -11.85 6.10
N ASP A 111 17.80 -11.75 6.46
CA ASP A 111 18.71 -10.74 5.90
C ASP A 111 18.98 -10.95 4.40
N GLU A 112 19.08 -12.20 3.95
CA GLU A 112 19.23 -12.55 2.55
C GLU A 112 17.96 -12.21 1.76
N ILE A 113 16.79 -12.53 2.31
CA ILE A 113 15.50 -12.16 1.71
C ILE A 113 15.38 -10.63 1.61
N ALA A 114 15.76 -9.89 2.67
CA ALA A 114 15.70 -8.43 2.70
C ALA A 114 16.65 -7.76 1.70
N LYS A 115 17.77 -8.41 1.33
CA LYS A 115 18.72 -7.94 0.32
C LYS A 115 18.35 -8.35 -1.10
N THR A 116 17.45 -9.31 -1.25
CA THR A 116 16.97 -9.77 -2.55
C THR A 116 16.17 -8.64 -3.22
N PRO A 117 16.37 -8.34 -4.51
CA PRO A 117 15.57 -7.35 -5.22
C PRO A 117 14.07 -7.71 -5.25
N PHE A 118 13.20 -6.70 -5.23
CA PHE A 118 11.74 -6.89 -5.38
C PHE A 118 11.40 -7.72 -6.63
N GLY A 119 10.36 -8.55 -6.55
CA GLY A 119 9.93 -9.45 -7.62
C GLY A 119 10.93 -10.56 -7.98
N ARG A 120 12.03 -10.75 -7.23
CA ARG A 120 13.02 -11.81 -7.46
C ARG A 120 13.11 -12.75 -6.28
N GLY A 121 13.49 -14.01 -6.54
CA GLY A 121 13.72 -15.01 -5.51
C GLY A 121 12.60 -15.06 -4.46
N GLU A 122 12.98 -15.00 -3.19
CA GLU A 122 12.02 -15.06 -2.09
C GLU A 122 11.19 -13.77 -1.90
N GLN A 123 11.63 -12.63 -2.45
CA GLN A 123 10.79 -11.42 -2.47
C GLN A 123 9.54 -11.59 -3.34
N ALA A 124 9.59 -12.40 -4.40
CA ALA A 124 8.39 -12.72 -5.18
C ALA A 124 7.38 -13.59 -4.39
N ASN A 125 7.86 -14.36 -3.40
CA ASN A 125 6.99 -15.10 -2.48
C ASN A 125 6.46 -14.18 -1.38
N MET A 126 7.27 -13.23 -0.91
CA MET A 126 6.86 -12.18 0.03
C MET A 126 5.74 -11.30 -0.53
N GLU A 127 5.84 -10.90 -1.81
CA GLU A 127 4.79 -10.15 -2.51
C GLU A 127 3.47 -10.96 -2.55
N ALA A 128 3.52 -12.24 -2.90
CA ALA A 128 2.33 -13.11 -2.92
C ALA A 128 1.69 -13.30 -1.54
N LEU A 129 2.50 -13.57 -0.51
CA LEU A 129 2.03 -13.64 0.88
C LEU A 129 1.39 -12.32 1.33
N THR A 130 1.99 -11.19 0.96
CA THR A 130 1.47 -9.85 1.27
C THR A 130 0.13 -9.60 0.59
N ALA A 131 -0.03 -10.00 -0.68
CA ALA A 131 -1.32 -9.91 -1.38
C ALA A 131 -2.41 -10.67 -0.63
N TRP A 132 -2.21 -11.97 -0.40
CA TRP A 132 -3.20 -12.83 0.24
C TRP A 132 -3.57 -12.34 1.65
N ILE A 133 -2.58 -12.06 2.51
CA ILE A 133 -2.86 -11.64 3.89
C ILE A 133 -3.60 -10.29 3.93
N SER A 134 -3.31 -9.38 3.00
CA SER A 134 -4.07 -8.13 2.88
C SER A 134 -5.51 -8.37 2.39
N ALA A 135 -5.71 -9.30 1.46
CA ALA A 135 -7.02 -9.69 0.94
C ALA A 135 -7.93 -10.28 2.04
N GLU A 136 -7.35 -11.02 2.98
CA GLU A 136 -8.05 -11.55 4.17
C GLU A 136 -8.56 -10.46 5.13
N SER A 137 -8.25 -9.19 4.85
CA SER A 137 -8.80 -8.03 5.56
C SER A 137 -9.64 -7.11 4.66
N ARG A 138 -9.91 -7.48 3.41
CA ARG A 138 -10.74 -6.69 2.47
C ARG A 138 -12.12 -6.42 3.06
N GLY A 139 -12.62 -5.19 2.90
CA GLY A 139 -13.87 -4.70 3.49
C GLY A 139 -13.80 -4.36 4.98
N SER A 140 -12.72 -4.74 5.68
CA SER A 140 -12.49 -4.31 7.07
C SER A 140 -12.01 -2.85 7.10
N ARG A 141 -12.08 -2.22 8.27
CA ARG A 141 -11.69 -0.81 8.47
C ARG A 141 -10.29 -0.75 9.08
N MET A 142 -9.41 0.10 8.53
CA MET A 142 -8.08 0.34 9.09
C MET A 142 -8.17 0.76 10.57
N ASN A 143 -7.38 0.14 11.44
CA ASN A 143 -7.41 0.38 12.88
C ASN A 143 -6.06 0.05 13.54
N LEU A 144 -4.98 0.68 13.06
CA LEU A 144 -3.65 0.49 13.64
C LEU A 144 -3.62 0.88 15.13
N PRO A 145 -3.00 0.08 16.00
CA PRO A 145 -2.89 0.38 17.42
C PRO A 145 -1.91 1.53 17.69
N GLN A 146 -2.18 2.26 18.78
CA GLN A 146 -1.33 3.31 19.35
C GLN A 146 -1.25 3.17 20.88
N GLY A 147 -1.49 1.97 21.39
CA GLY A 147 -1.57 1.67 22.82
C GLY A 147 -0.18 1.52 23.46
N HIS A 148 0.79 1.00 22.71
CA HIS A 148 2.16 0.82 23.17
C HIS A 148 3.01 2.08 22.96
N ALA A 149 4.01 2.30 23.83
CA ALA A 149 4.90 3.47 23.73
C ALA A 149 5.70 3.50 22.41
N GLU A 150 6.20 2.34 21.97
CA GLU A 150 6.93 2.24 20.70
C GLU A 150 6.03 2.47 19.48
N GLU A 151 4.73 2.15 19.53
CA GLU A 151 3.79 2.47 18.44
C GLU A 151 3.64 3.98 18.26
N ARG A 152 3.52 4.72 19.37
CA ARG A 152 3.47 6.20 19.37
C ARG A 152 4.80 6.81 18.93
N ARG A 153 5.92 6.23 19.37
CA ARG A 153 7.26 6.66 18.95
C ARG A 153 7.44 6.50 17.43
N MET A 154 7.02 5.36 16.89
CA MET A 154 7.09 5.09 15.44
C MET A 154 6.14 5.97 14.65
N TYR A 155 4.96 6.30 15.20
CA TYR A 155 4.07 7.31 14.61
C TYR A 155 4.77 8.67 14.48
N GLU A 156 5.39 9.17 15.55
CA GLU A 156 6.09 10.46 15.54
C GLU A 156 7.32 10.44 14.61
N LEU A 157 8.06 9.34 14.56
CA LEU A 157 9.18 9.18 13.61
C LEU A 157 8.67 9.18 12.17
N GLY A 158 7.58 8.46 11.90
CA GLY A 158 6.93 8.41 10.60
C GLY A 158 6.42 9.77 10.15
N LYS A 159 5.80 10.51 11.06
CA LYS A 159 5.37 11.90 10.83
C LYS A 159 6.57 12.78 10.44
N ARG A 160 7.64 12.76 11.22
CA ARG A 160 8.85 13.54 10.90
C ARG A 160 9.42 13.16 9.53
N ALA A 161 9.52 11.87 9.22
CA ALA A 161 9.98 11.40 7.92
C ALA A 161 9.06 11.85 6.77
N PHE A 162 7.73 11.81 6.96
CA PHE A 162 6.76 12.21 5.95
C PHE A 162 6.88 13.69 5.56
N PHE A 163 7.21 14.56 6.52
CA PHE A 163 7.40 15.99 6.31
C PHE A 163 8.86 16.40 6.07
N PHE A 164 9.81 15.47 6.14
CA PHE A 164 11.23 15.76 5.94
C PHE A 164 11.52 16.12 4.49
N ARG A 165 11.95 17.36 4.26
CA ARG A 165 12.39 17.81 2.94
C ARG A 165 13.89 17.58 2.78
N GLY A 166 14.30 17.11 1.61
CA GLY A 166 15.71 16.99 1.30
C GLY A 166 15.97 16.47 -0.11
N GLY A 167 17.22 16.04 -0.32
CA GLY A 167 17.70 15.65 -1.64
C GLY A 167 17.77 16.82 -2.63
N PRO A 168 18.17 16.57 -3.88
CA PRO A 168 18.40 17.63 -4.87
C PRO A 168 17.16 18.45 -5.27
N MET A 169 15.96 17.93 -5.00
CA MET A 169 14.69 18.57 -5.36
C MET A 169 13.95 19.15 -4.15
N ASP A 170 14.52 19.05 -2.95
CA ASP A 170 13.94 19.55 -1.70
C ASP A 170 12.47 19.09 -1.50
N PHE A 171 12.18 17.85 -1.88
CA PHE A 171 10.86 17.23 -1.73
C PHE A 171 10.75 16.48 -0.40
N SER A 172 9.51 16.39 0.09
CA SER A 172 9.06 15.45 1.11
C SER A 172 7.83 14.67 0.60
N CYS A 173 7.38 13.65 1.35
CA CYS A 173 6.11 12.98 1.02
C CYS A 173 4.95 13.98 1.00
N ALA A 174 4.95 14.94 1.94
CA ALA A 174 3.94 15.99 2.04
C ALA A 174 3.94 16.95 0.83
N SER A 175 5.05 17.12 0.11
CA SER A 175 5.10 17.93 -1.10
C SER A 175 4.12 17.44 -2.18
N CYS A 176 3.77 16.15 -2.18
CA CYS A 176 2.83 15.56 -3.14
C CYS A 176 1.55 15.04 -2.47
N HIS A 177 1.63 14.57 -1.23
CA HIS A 177 0.55 13.86 -0.53
C HIS A 177 0.02 14.60 0.71
N GLY A 178 0.27 15.91 0.83
CA GLY A 178 -0.15 16.75 1.96
C GLY A 178 -1.43 17.56 1.77
N GLU A 179 -1.97 17.61 0.55
CA GLU A 179 -3.10 18.47 0.17
C GLU A 179 -4.11 17.69 -0.70
N ASP A 180 -5.38 18.09 -0.64
CA ASP A 180 -6.44 17.48 -1.45
C ASP A 180 -6.40 17.99 -2.90
N GLY A 181 -6.94 17.19 -3.83
CA GLY A 181 -7.14 17.60 -5.22
C GLY A 181 -5.84 17.81 -6.01
N LYS A 182 -4.70 17.34 -5.51
CA LYS A 182 -3.43 17.40 -6.21
C LYS A 182 -3.31 16.31 -7.27
N ARG A 183 -2.56 16.62 -8.32
CA ARG A 183 -2.15 15.66 -9.35
C ARG A 183 -0.75 15.96 -9.86
N ILE A 184 -0.04 14.94 -10.31
CA ILE A 184 1.18 15.08 -11.12
C ILE A 184 0.89 14.48 -12.50
N ARG A 185 0.99 15.32 -13.53
CA ARG A 185 0.57 14.98 -14.90
C ARG A 185 -0.89 14.49 -14.90
N LEU A 186 -1.12 13.21 -15.17
CA LEU A 186 -2.43 12.55 -15.22
C LEU A 186 -2.65 11.59 -14.04
N GLN A 187 -1.91 11.76 -12.95
CA GLN A 187 -2.02 10.92 -11.76
C GLN A 187 -2.53 11.76 -10.59
N ASP A 188 -3.75 11.49 -10.16
CA ASP A 188 -4.29 12.04 -8.92
C ASP A 188 -3.51 11.51 -7.73
N LEU A 189 -3.29 12.37 -6.75
CA LEU A 189 -2.47 12.09 -5.58
C LEU A 189 -3.36 12.00 -4.34
N PRO A 190 -3.30 10.87 -3.60
CA PRO A 190 -4.01 10.75 -2.35
C PRO A 190 -3.46 11.71 -1.29
N ASN A 191 -4.33 12.23 -0.43
CA ASN A 191 -3.90 12.97 0.76
C ASN A 191 -3.69 11.98 1.91
N LEU A 192 -2.44 11.83 2.34
CA LEU A 192 -2.02 10.83 3.33
C LEU A 192 -1.86 11.43 4.74
N THR A 193 -2.32 12.66 4.95
CA THR A 193 -2.19 13.39 6.23
C THR A 193 -3.47 13.47 7.05
N LYS A 194 -4.61 13.03 6.51
CA LYS A 194 -5.94 13.20 7.12
C LYS A 194 -6.53 11.88 7.58
N ASN A 195 -7.44 11.97 8.56
CA ASN A 195 -8.28 10.92 9.08
C ASN A 195 -9.76 11.39 9.12
N PRO A 196 -10.73 10.67 8.51
CA PRO A 196 -10.51 9.47 7.70
C PRO A 196 -9.67 9.80 6.47
N GLY A 197 -8.72 8.92 6.15
CA GLY A 197 -7.97 9.01 4.90
C GLY A 197 -8.89 8.81 3.69
N ASP A 198 -8.41 9.11 2.50
CA ASP A 198 -9.20 8.99 1.26
C ASP A 198 -9.53 7.55 0.83
N GLY A 199 -9.07 6.53 1.57
CA GLY A 199 -9.28 5.11 1.28
C GLY A 199 -8.54 4.58 0.04
N ILE A 200 -7.99 5.46 -0.81
CA ILE A 200 -7.28 5.11 -2.03
C ILE A 200 -5.75 5.19 -1.88
N GLY A 201 -5.29 5.77 -0.77
CA GLY A 201 -3.92 5.76 -0.27
C GLY A 201 -3.53 4.44 0.41
N PHE A 202 -3.13 4.50 1.69
CA PHE A 202 -2.56 3.37 2.44
C PHE A 202 -3.45 2.12 2.46
N ALA A 203 -4.77 2.29 2.63
CA ALA A 203 -5.74 1.19 2.71
C ALA A 203 -5.95 0.42 1.39
N ALA A 204 -5.33 0.89 0.29
CA ALA A 204 -5.43 0.31 -1.04
C ALA A 204 -4.09 -0.28 -1.54
N TRP A 205 -3.15 -0.57 -0.63
CA TRP A 205 -1.89 -1.26 -0.92
C TRP A 205 -1.80 -2.54 -0.09
N PRO A 206 -1.19 -3.65 -0.56
CA PRO A 206 -0.52 -3.85 -1.85
C PRO A 206 -1.45 -3.62 -3.05
N ALA A 207 -0.88 -3.45 -4.23
CA ALA A 207 -1.66 -3.23 -5.44
C ALA A 207 -1.00 -3.85 -6.66
N TYR A 208 -1.81 -4.37 -7.57
CA TYR A 208 -1.36 -4.76 -8.90
C TYR A 208 -1.16 -3.51 -9.77
N ARG A 209 0.04 -3.36 -10.31
CA ARG A 209 0.45 -2.27 -11.20
C ARG A 209 0.26 -2.68 -12.66
N VAL A 210 -0.80 -2.20 -13.29
CA VAL A 210 -1.09 -2.49 -14.71
C VAL A 210 0.08 -2.09 -15.62
N SER A 211 0.78 -0.99 -15.30
CA SER A 211 1.91 -0.52 -16.14
C SER A 211 3.09 -1.49 -16.21
N SER A 212 3.29 -2.33 -15.18
CA SER A 212 4.43 -3.25 -15.11
C SER A 212 4.02 -4.71 -15.08
N GLY A 213 2.73 -5.01 -14.87
CA GLY A 213 2.23 -6.38 -14.73
C GLY A 213 2.64 -7.04 -13.41
N GLU A 214 2.93 -6.26 -12.38
CA GLU A 214 3.49 -6.75 -11.11
C GLU A 214 2.61 -6.37 -9.91
N LEU A 215 2.62 -7.20 -8.87
CA LEU A 215 2.13 -6.80 -7.56
C LEU A 215 3.20 -6.00 -6.82
N TRP A 216 2.81 -4.85 -6.27
CA TRP A 216 3.70 -4.01 -5.47
C TRP A 216 3.18 -3.93 -4.04
N SER A 217 4.06 -4.23 -3.08
CA SER A 217 3.82 -4.03 -1.65
C SER A 217 4.00 -2.57 -1.23
N MET A 218 3.66 -2.24 0.02
CA MET A 218 3.93 -0.91 0.57
C MET A 218 5.44 -0.64 0.69
N GLN A 219 6.25 -1.65 1.03
CA GLN A 219 7.71 -1.51 1.04
C GLN A 219 8.24 -1.11 -0.34
N ARG A 220 7.78 -1.78 -1.40
CA ARG A 220 8.17 -1.44 -2.78
C ARG A 220 7.66 -0.05 -3.18
N ARG A 221 6.43 0.30 -2.80
CA ARG A 221 5.88 1.64 -3.07
C ARG A 221 6.70 2.74 -2.40
N LEU A 222 7.05 2.58 -1.12
CA LEU A 222 7.89 3.53 -0.39
C LEU A 222 9.28 3.64 -1.03
N ASN A 223 9.90 2.51 -1.39
CA ASN A 223 11.18 2.50 -2.08
C ASN A 223 11.14 3.31 -3.39
N ASP A 224 10.09 3.13 -4.18
CA ASP A 224 9.89 3.89 -5.43
C ASP A 224 9.60 5.38 -5.18
N CYS A 225 8.88 5.73 -4.11
CA CYS A 225 8.68 7.13 -3.70
C CYS A 225 10.02 7.82 -3.36
N TYR A 226 10.92 7.15 -2.64
CA TYR A 226 12.25 7.69 -2.32
C TYR A 226 13.10 7.87 -3.59
N ARG A 227 13.08 6.88 -4.49
CA ARG A 227 13.72 6.97 -5.81
C ARG A 227 13.23 8.18 -6.60
N GLN A 228 11.92 8.39 -6.65
CA GLN A 228 11.31 9.52 -7.35
C GLN A 228 11.63 10.86 -6.68
N GLN A 229 11.89 10.91 -5.38
CA GLN A 229 12.39 12.10 -4.69
C GLN A 229 13.90 12.32 -4.85
N ARG A 230 14.62 11.42 -5.56
CA ARG A 230 16.09 11.43 -5.71
C ARG A 230 16.82 11.27 -4.37
N PHE A 231 16.20 10.58 -3.41
CA PHE A 231 16.86 10.07 -2.21
C PHE A 231 17.54 8.72 -2.48
N PRO A 232 18.51 8.31 -1.64
CA PRO A 232 18.92 6.91 -1.54
C PRO A 232 17.71 6.01 -1.25
N TYR A 233 17.77 4.77 -1.75
CA TYR A 233 16.75 3.78 -1.45
C TYR A 233 16.71 3.47 0.05
N PRO A 234 15.53 3.48 0.69
CA PRO A 234 15.40 3.00 2.05
C PRO A 234 15.65 1.49 2.06
N GLY A 235 16.24 0.99 3.15
CA GLY A 235 16.38 -0.44 3.36
C GLY A 235 15.01 -1.12 3.42
N TYR A 236 14.91 -2.32 2.86
CA TYR A 236 13.73 -3.16 2.98
C TYR A 236 13.42 -3.44 4.45
N ALA A 237 12.15 -3.31 4.87
CA ALA A 237 11.73 -3.52 6.25
C ALA A 237 12.50 -2.68 7.29
N SER A 238 13.01 -1.51 6.89
CA SER A 238 13.73 -0.60 7.78
C SER A 238 12.80 0.19 8.70
N ASP A 239 13.35 0.70 9.81
CA ASP A 239 12.59 1.51 10.77
C ASP A 239 11.87 2.69 10.11
N VAL A 240 12.49 3.35 9.12
CA VAL A 240 11.86 4.48 8.43
C VAL A 240 10.65 4.05 7.58
N THR A 241 10.71 2.91 6.90
CA THR A 241 9.57 2.44 6.09
C THR A 241 8.43 1.94 6.97
N ILE A 242 8.75 1.25 8.06
CA ILE A 242 7.76 0.83 9.06
C ILE A 242 7.11 2.05 9.72
N ALA A 243 7.90 3.05 10.13
CA ALA A 243 7.38 4.26 10.76
C ALA A 243 6.49 5.07 9.82
N LEU A 244 6.88 5.23 8.55
CA LEU A 244 6.00 5.82 7.53
C LEU A 244 4.70 5.03 7.39
N GLY A 245 4.77 3.69 7.41
CA GLY A 245 3.60 2.82 7.44
C GLY A 245 2.69 3.06 8.64
N VAL A 246 3.25 3.22 9.85
CA VAL A 246 2.48 3.58 11.05
C VAL A 246 1.79 4.92 10.87
N TYR A 247 2.51 5.96 10.46
CA TYR A 247 1.95 7.31 10.28
C TYR A 247 0.80 7.31 9.26
N MET A 248 1.02 6.71 8.09
CA MET A 248 0.01 6.65 7.02
C MET A 248 -1.19 5.78 7.44
N GLY A 249 -0.97 4.64 8.11
CA GLY A 249 -2.03 3.75 8.53
C GLY A 249 -2.88 4.30 9.67
N VAL A 250 -2.29 5.03 10.63
CA VAL A 250 -3.02 5.73 11.70
C VAL A 250 -3.89 6.85 11.11
N ASN A 251 -3.36 7.59 10.14
CA ASN A 251 -4.16 8.60 9.43
C ASN A 251 -5.25 7.94 8.57
N ALA A 252 -5.01 6.74 8.05
CA ALA A 252 -6.03 5.98 7.32
C ALA A 252 -7.09 5.31 8.21
N LYS A 253 -7.10 5.52 9.54
CA LYS A 253 -8.08 4.86 10.43
C LYS A 253 -9.53 5.08 9.94
N GLY A 254 -10.32 4.02 9.92
CA GLY A 254 -11.70 4.04 9.43
C GLY A 254 -11.86 4.00 7.90
N ALA A 255 -10.80 4.15 7.11
CA ALA A 255 -10.88 3.84 5.68
C ALA A 255 -11.09 2.33 5.48
N GLU A 256 -11.85 2.00 4.44
CA GLU A 256 -12.09 0.61 4.05
C GLU A 256 -10.85 0.04 3.37
N ALA A 257 -10.44 -1.15 3.77
CA ALA A 257 -9.40 -1.91 3.13
C ALA A 257 -9.90 -2.48 1.81
N ILE A 258 -9.31 -2.02 0.70
CA ILE A 258 -9.59 -2.53 -0.64
C ILE A 258 -8.39 -3.27 -1.25
N ALA A 259 -7.38 -3.56 -0.42
CA ALA A 259 -6.20 -4.28 -0.84
C ALA A 259 -6.49 -5.77 -1.14
N PRO A 260 -5.80 -6.38 -2.13
CA PRO A 260 -4.98 -5.74 -3.13
C PRO A 260 -5.80 -4.94 -4.17
N ALA A 261 -5.45 -3.67 -4.38
CA ALA A 261 -6.14 -2.83 -5.36
C ALA A 261 -5.53 -2.95 -6.77
N ILE A 262 -6.22 -2.45 -7.79
CA ILE A 262 -5.64 -2.24 -9.13
C ILE A 262 -5.20 -0.78 -9.27
N LYS A 263 -3.93 -0.57 -9.62
CA LYS A 263 -3.35 0.76 -9.82
C LYS A 263 -2.61 0.85 -11.16
N ARG A 264 -2.53 2.06 -11.72
CA ARG A 264 -1.76 2.33 -12.95
C ARG A 264 -0.29 2.27 -12.63
#